data_AF-A0A963WLA3-F1
#
_entry.id   AF-A0A963WLA3-F1
#
_cell.length_a   1.000
_cell.length_b   1.000
_cell.length_c   1.000
_cell.angle_alpha   90.00
_cell.angle_beta   90.00
_cell.angle_gamma   90.00
#
_symmetry.space_group_name_H-M   'P 1'
#
loop_
_entity.id
_entity.type
_entity.pdbx_description
1 polymer ?
#
loop_
_entity_poly.entity_id
_entity_poly.type
_entity_poly.pdbx_seq_one_letter_code
_entity_poly.pdbx_strand_id
1 'polypeptide(L)' 'MATIIYLSPTDDIPAERHVAVIVHRGFGGMELGYFFDSAKGDTGGSAGFDWRMSEAIERATRFAKEQNIDKVVVRAACG' A
#
# COMPACT_ATOMS: atom_id res chain seq x y z
N MET A 1 5.19 2.03 -15.72
CA MET A 1 5.84 1.97 -14.40
C MET A 1 4.86 2.64 -13.44
N ALA A 2 4.41 1.97 -12.38
CA ALA A 2 3.41 2.57 -11.50
C ALA A 2 4.01 3.76 -10.74
N THR A 3 3.28 4.86 -10.67
CA THR A 3 3.66 6.05 -9.89
C THR A 3 3.39 5.78 -8.42
N ILE A 4 4.41 5.98 -7.58
CA ILE A 4 4.28 5.87 -6.13
C ILE A 4 3.93 7.24 -5.56
N ILE A 5 2.83 7.32 -4.83
CA ILE A 5 2.31 8.53 -4.20
C ILE A 5 2.35 8.32 -2.68
N TYR A 6 3.05 9.17 -1.96
CA TYR A 6 3.05 9.15 -0.49
C TYR A 6 2.02 10.14 0.02
N LEU A 7 1.06 9.64 0.80
CA LEU A 7 0.00 10.43 1.40
C LEU A 7 0.20 10.52 2.91
N SER A 8 -0.10 11.69 3.45
CA SER A 8 -0.33 11.91 4.87
C SER A 8 -1.60 11.16 5.29
N PRO A 9 -1.78 10.84 6.60
CA PRO A 9 -2.99 10.19 7.09
C PRO A 9 -4.29 10.96 6.80
N THR A 10 -4.19 12.27 6.60
CA THR A 10 -5.30 13.19 6.34
C THR A 10 -5.49 13.54 4.87
N ASP A 11 -4.59 13.10 3.98
CA ASP A 11 -4.72 13.40 2.56
C ASP A 11 -5.82 12.56 1.91
N ASP A 12 -6.51 13.14 0.94
CA ASP A 12 -7.55 12.45 0.18
C ASP A 12 -6.96 11.29 -0.62
N ILE A 13 -7.63 10.14 -0.54
CA ILE A 13 -7.30 8.96 -1.34
C ILE A 13 -7.72 9.23 -2.79
N PRO A 14 -6.87 8.94 -3.79
CA PRO A 14 -7.23 9.08 -5.19
C PRO A 14 -8.50 8.30 -5.53
N ALA A 15 -9.43 8.94 -6.24
CA ALA A 15 -10.65 8.30 -6.72
C ALA A 15 -10.39 7.26 -7.81
N GLU A 16 -9.27 7.38 -8.52
CA GLU A 16 -8.84 6.43 -9.54
C GLU A 16 -8.32 5.13 -8.93
N ARG A 17 -8.50 4.00 -9.63
CA ARG A 17 -8.01 2.70 -9.18
C ARG A 17 -6.50 2.74 -8.93
N HIS A 18 -6.12 2.39 -7.71
CA HIS A 18 -4.75 2.33 -7.24
C HIS A 18 -4.54 1.12 -6.33
N VAL A 19 -3.29 0.74 -6.11
CA VAL A 19 -2.91 -0.18 -5.04
C VAL A 19 -2.60 0.65 -3.79
N ALA A 20 -3.36 0.45 -2.72
CA ALA A 20 -3.12 1.12 -1.44
C ALA A 20 -2.15 0.31 -0.60
N VAL A 21 -1.09 0.94 -0.10
CA VAL A 21 -0.13 0.40 0.87
C VAL A 21 -0.37 1.09 2.19
N ILE A 22 -0.72 0.31 3.21
CA ILE A 22 -0.99 0.79 4.55
C ILE A 22 0.19 0.44 5.44
N VAL A 23 0.81 1.44 6.03
CA VAL A 23 1.96 1.30 6.93
C VAL A 23 1.51 1.53 8.37
N HIS A 24 1.85 0.60 9.25
CA HIS A 24 1.66 0.68 10.69
C HIS A 24 3.02 0.77 11.37
N ARG A 25 3.15 1.68 12.34
CA ARG A 25 4.32 1.72 13.20
C ARG A 25 4.04 0.89 14.45
N GLY A 26 4.64 -0.30 14.50
CA GLY A 26 4.50 -1.24 15.60
C GLY A 26 5.36 -0.89 16.81
N PHE A 27 5.19 -1.68 17.88
CA PHE A 27 5.99 -1.56 19.10
C PHE A 27 7.48 -1.85 18.78
N GLY A 28 8.37 -0.98 19.25
CA GLY A 28 9.80 -1.03 18.89
C GLY A 28 10.18 -0.25 17.63
N GLY A 29 9.25 0.51 17.04
CA GLY A 29 9.55 1.45 15.94
C GLY A 29 9.66 0.81 14.56
N MET A 30 9.37 -0.48 14.43
CA MET A 30 9.33 -1.18 13.15
C MET A 30 8.08 -0.78 12.36
N GLU A 31 8.29 -0.41 11.10
CA GLU A 31 7.22 -0.09 10.15
C GLU A 31 6.85 -1.35 9.36
N LEU A 32 5.67 -1.87 9.68
CA LEU A 32 5.06 -3.00 8.99
C LEU A 32 3.96 -2.51 8.08
N GLY A 33 3.69 -3.21 6.99
CA GLY A 33 2.65 -2.81 6.07
C GLY A 33 2.03 -3.96 5.30
N TYR A 34 0.87 -3.68 4.74
CA TYR A 34 0.16 -4.54 3.80
C TYR A 34 -0.34 -3.68 2.64
N PHE A 35 -0.78 -4.33 1.56
CA PHE A 35 -1.38 -3.61 0.44
C PHE A 35 -2.67 -4.27 -0.02
N PHE A 36 -3.48 -3.51 -0.76
CA PHE A 36 -4.67 -4.02 -1.43
C PHE A 36 -5.04 -3.20 -2.68
N ASP A 37 -5.74 -3.82 -3.62
CA ASP A 37 -6.40 -3.14 -4.75
C ASP A 37 -7.61 -2.35 -4.25
N SER A 38 -7.59 -1.03 -4.37
CA SER A 38 -8.69 -0.14 -3.97
C SER A 38 -10.04 -0.47 -4.62
N ALA A 39 -10.06 -1.04 -5.83
CA ALA A 39 -11.29 -1.36 -6.54
C ALA A 39 -11.83 -2.75 -6.23
N LYS A 40 -10.94 -3.70 -5.90
CA LYS A 40 -11.31 -5.12 -5.72
C LYS A 40 -11.24 -5.60 -4.27
N GLY A 41 -10.58 -4.85 -3.39
CA GLY A 41 -10.24 -5.32 -2.03
C GLY A 41 -9.24 -6.48 -2.01
N ASP A 42 -8.58 -6.76 -3.14
CA ASP A 42 -7.64 -7.89 -3.27
C ASP A 42 -6.30 -7.52 -2.64
N THR A 43 -5.86 -8.31 -1.66
CA THR A 43 -4.60 -8.07 -0.94
C THR A 43 -3.38 -8.67 -1.63
N GLY A 44 -3.54 -9.29 -2.80
CA GLY A 44 -2.43 -9.91 -3.54
C GLY A 44 -1.72 -11.01 -2.74
N GLY A 45 -2.44 -11.65 -1.81
CA GLY A 45 -1.89 -12.64 -0.88
C GLY A 45 -1.25 -12.06 0.39
N SER A 46 -1.41 -10.76 0.66
CA SER A 46 -1.02 -10.16 1.95
C SER A 46 -1.99 -10.57 3.05
N ALA A 47 -1.49 -11.27 4.08
CA ALA A 47 -2.12 -11.33 5.39
C ALA A 47 -1.65 -10.10 6.19
N GLY A 48 -2.52 -9.56 7.05
CA GLY A 48 -2.35 -8.23 7.64
C GLY A 48 -0.98 -8.00 8.29
N PHE A 49 -0.28 -6.95 7.82
CA PHE A 49 0.97 -6.41 8.39
C PHE A 49 2.18 -7.36 8.44
N ASP A 50 2.25 -8.38 7.58
CA ASP A 50 3.36 -9.35 7.59
C ASP A 50 4.71 -8.79 7.08
N TRP A 51 4.71 -7.67 6.35
CA TRP A 51 5.91 -7.20 5.65
C TRP A 51 6.46 -5.89 6.20
N ARG A 52 7.78 -5.68 6.08
CA ARG A 52 8.36 -4.34 6.27
C ARG A 52 7.80 -3.38 5.23
N MET A 53 7.70 -2.09 5.56
CA MET A 53 7.23 -1.05 4.64
C MET A 53 7.87 -1.15 3.24
N SER A 54 9.19 -1.30 3.17
CA SER A 54 9.90 -1.41 1.89
C SER A 54 9.47 -2.64 1.08
N GLU A 55 9.25 -3.78 1.74
CA GLU A 55 8.79 -5.02 1.09
C GLU A 55 7.32 -4.89 0.65
N ALA A 56 6.47 -4.27 1.46
CA ALA A 56 5.08 -4.02 1.10
C ALA A 56 4.98 -3.12 -0.16
N ILE A 57 5.81 -2.09 -0.26
CA ILE A 57 5.86 -1.20 -1.45
C ILE A 57 6.37 -1.95 -2.68
N GLU A 58 7.41 -2.78 -2.55
CA GLU A 58 7.94 -3.56 -3.66
C GLU A 58 6.89 -4.54 -4.22
N ARG A 59 6.23 -5.28 -3.33
CA ARG A 59 5.17 -6.22 -3.71
C ARG A 59 3.96 -5.51 -4.30
N ALA A 60 3.55 -4.38 -3.72
CA ALA A 60 2.47 -3.55 -4.27
C ALA A 60 2.80 -3.02 -5.67
N THR A 61 4.05 -2.61 -5.90
CA THR A 61 4.51 -2.13 -7.22
C THR A 61 4.49 -3.26 -8.26
N ARG A 62 4.91 -4.46 -7.85
CA ARG A 62 4.83 -5.64 -8.71
C ARG A 62 3.38 -6.03 -9.03
N PHE A 63 2.52 -6.07 -8.01
CA PHE A 63 1.10 -6.36 -8.18
C PHE A 63 0.42 -5.33 -9.08
N ALA A 64 0.70 -4.04 -8.88
CA ALA A 64 0.20 -2.96 -9.74
C ALA A 64 0.59 -3.19 -11.20
N LYS A 65 1.85 -3.57 -11.46
CA LYS A 65 2.32 -3.92 -12.81
C LYS A 65 1.59 -5.12 -13.41
N GLU A 66 1.42 -6.20 -12.63
CA GLU A 66 0.74 -7.42 -13.07
C GLU A 66 -0.76 -7.18 -13.37
N GLN A 67 -1.39 -6.24 -12.66
CA GLN A 67 -2.80 -5.88 -12.81
C GLN A 67 -3.07 -4.69 -13.74
N ASN A 68 -2.04 -4.14 -14.40
CA ASN A 68 -2.10 -2.90 -15.19
C ASN A 68 -2.73 -1.72 -14.42
N ILE A 69 -2.27 -1.51 -13.18
CA ILE A 69 -2.64 -0.39 -12.33
C ILE A 69 -1.47 0.59 -12.31
N ASP A 70 -1.73 1.86 -12.64
CA ASP A 70 -0.69 2.87 -12.81
C ASP A 70 -0.28 3.58 -11.51
N LYS A 71 -0.98 3.32 -10.40
CA LYS A 71 -0.83 4.06 -9.14
C LYS A 71 -0.64 3.14 -7.95
N VAL A 72 0.36 3.43 -7.14
CA VAL A 72 0.56 2.87 -5.80
C VAL A 72 0.51 4.02 -4.81
N VAL A 73 -0.38 3.92 -3.83
CA VAL A 73 -0.60 4.96 -2.82
C VAL A 73 -0.12 4.44 -1.48
N VAL A 74 0.89 5.06 -0.90
CA VAL A 74 1.46 4.69 0.41
C VAL A 74 0.94 5.66 1.44
N ARG A 75 0.32 5.16 2.51
CA ARG A 75 -0.09 5.99 3.64
C ARG A 75 0.16 5.29 4.97
N ALA A 76 0.42 6.08 6.01
CA ALA A 76 0.35 5.58 7.36
C ALA A 76 -1.11 5.27 7.73
N ALA A 77 -1.34 4.20 8.46
CA ALA A 77 -2.63 3.95 9.08
C ALA A 77 -2.88 5.02 10.14
N CYS A 78 -4.07 5.63 10.14
CA CYS A 78 -4.53 6.37 11.31
C CYS A 78 -4.58 5.39 12.49
N GLY A 79 -3.88 5.74 13.56
CA GLY A 79 -4.10 5.16 14.89
C GLY A 79 -5.31 5.79 15.57
#